data_AF-A0A936EER2-F1
#
_entry.id   AF-A0A936EER2-F1
#
_cell.length_a   1.000
_cell.length_b   1.000
_cell.length_c   1.000
_cell.angle_alpha   90.00
_cell.angle_beta   90.00
_cell.angle_gamma   90.00
#
_symmetry.space_group_name_H-M   'P 1'
#
loop_
_entity.id
_entity.type
_entity.pdbx_description
1 polymer ?
#
loop_
_entity_poly.entity_id
_entity_poly.type
_entity_poly.pdbx_seq_one_letter_code
_entity_poly.pdbx_strand_id
1 'polypeptide(L)'
;MHRRRAQDRRNLTAMLWLLALTPIFLVFEVWQLVLCERYLGIKQLAAGHDPRSLPMTERLAFSWAAFLFVYWIWIGLVLGGPIGRIQALCLFLVSLGGFVLRRNCPLKWVLVILTFEGAVRIGMLVSMGGVFWRRLH
;
A
#
# COMPACT_ATOMS: atom_id res chain seq x y z
N MET A 1 4.82 32.88 21.37
CA MET A 1 4.79 32.61 19.90
C MET A 1 5.95 31.75 19.38
N HIS A 2 7.21 31.90 19.85
CA HIS A 2 8.36 31.13 19.32
C HIS A 2 8.26 29.60 19.43
N ARG A 3 7.69 29.05 20.51
CA ARG A 3 7.55 27.59 20.68
C ARG A 3 6.65 26.92 19.64
N ARG A 4 5.59 27.59 19.17
CA ARG A 4 4.68 27.04 18.15
C ARG A 4 5.38 26.88 16.80
N ARG A 5 6.14 27.89 16.35
CA ARG A 5 6.89 27.84 15.08
C ARG A 5 7.96 26.74 15.07
N ALA A 6 8.63 26.51 16.21
CA ALA A 6 9.62 25.44 16.32
C ALA A 6 8.96 24.05 16.27
N GLN A 7 7.78 23.90 16.88
CA GLN A 7 7.00 22.67 16.83
C GLN A 7 6.48 22.39 15.41
N ASP A 8 5.95 23.41 14.74
CA ASP A 8 5.45 23.26 13.36
C ASP A 8 6.55 22.86 12.38
N ARG A 9 7.77 23.42 12.53
CA ARG A 9 8.91 23.00 11.70
C ARG A 9 9.30 21.54 11.93
N ARG A 10 9.33 21.08 13.19
CA ARG A 10 9.61 19.67 13.51
C ARG A 10 8.54 18.74 12.96
N ASN A 11 7.28 19.14 13.04
CA ASN A 11 6.17 18.37 12.47
C ASN A 11 6.32 18.26 10.95
N LEU A 12 6.69 19.36 10.28
CA LEU A 12 6.89 19.38 8.83
C LEU A 12 8.05 18.48 8.39
N THR A 13 9.20 18.53 9.08
CA THR A 13 10.34 17.67 8.76
C THR A 13 10.04 16.21 9.00
N ALA A 14 9.37 15.86 10.11
CA ALA A 14 8.91 14.50 10.36
C ALA A 14 7.98 13.99 9.24
N MET A 15 7.07 14.84 8.74
CA MET A 15 6.22 14.48 7.60
C MET A 15 7.01 14.24 6.32
N LEU A 16 8.00 15.08 6.01
CA LEU A 16 8.85 14.87 4.84
C LEU A 16 9.61 13.54 4.92
N TRP A 17 10.09 13.15 6.11
CA TRP A 17 10.70 11.83 6.32
C TRP A 17 9.72 10.68 6.09
N LEU A 18 8.47 10.81 6.53
CA LEU A 18 7.45 9.81 6.24
C LEU A 18 7.18 9.71 4.74
N LEU A 19 7.06 10.84 4.04
CA LEU A 19 6.83 10.86 2.59
C LEU A 19 8.04 10.32 1.81
N ALA A 20 9.26 10.41 2.33
CA ALA A 20 10.45 9.82 1.72
C ALA A 20 10.40 8.28 1.66
N LEU A 21 9.53 7.64 2.43
CA LEU A 21 9.31 6.18 2.37
C LEU A 21 8.39 5.75 1.22
N THR A 22 7.69 6.69 0.56
CA THR A 22 6.82 6.43 -0.59
C THR A 22 7.43 5.50 -1.65
N PRO A 23 8.68 5.69 -2.14
CA PRO A 23 9.28 4.79 -3.13
C PRO A 23 9.43 3.36 -2.64
N ILE A 24 9.72 3.15 -1.35
CA ILE A 24 9.82 1.80 -0.76
C ILE A 24 8.46 1.11 -0.84
N PHE A 25 7.40 1.83 -0.47
CA PHE A 25 6.04 1.28 -0.57
C PHE A 25 5.55 1.11 -2.00
N LEU A 26 6.02 1.93 -2.94
CA LEU A 26 5.74 1.75 -4.37
C LEU A 26 6.33 0.43 -4.87
N VAL A 27 7.58 0.14 -4.53
CA VAL A 27 8.22 -1.15 -4.85
C VAL A 27 7.47 -2.30 -4.18
N PHE A 28 7.05 -2.11 -2.93
CA PHE A 28 6.23 -3.10 -2.22
C PHE A 28 4.89 -3.38 -2.92
N GLU A 29 4.17 -2.36 -3.39
CA GLU A 29 2.90 -2.53 -4.13
C GLU A 29 3.11 -3.30 -5.45
N VAL A 30 4.17 -2.99 -6.19
CA VAL A 30 4.54 -3.74 -7.40
C VAL A 30 4.85 -5.20 -7.05
N TRP A 31 5.58 -5.43 -5.96
CA TRP A 31 5.86 -6.78 -5.49
C TRP A 31 4.59 -7.54 -5.08
N GLN A 32 3.62 -6.87 -4.44
CA GLN A 32 2.33 -7.46 -4.13
C GLN A 32 1.60 -7.92 -5.39
N LEU A 33 1.59 -7.13 -6.46
CA LEU A 33 0.98 -7.51 -7.74
C LEU A 33 1.66 -8.74 -8.36
N VAL A 34 3.00 -8.79 -8.32
CA VAL A 34 3.77 -9.95 -8.80
C VAL A 34 3.42 -11.21 -7.99
N LEU A 35 3.30 -11.11 -6.67
CA LEU A 35 2.87 -12.22 -5.82
C LEU A 35 1.42 -12.62 -6.11
N CYS A 36 0.52 -11.66 -6.31
CA CYS A 36 -0.87 -11.94 -6.67
C CYS A 36 -0.95 -12.71 -7.99
N GLU A 37 -0.21 -12.31 -9.03
CA GLU A 37 -0.18 -13.06 -10.29
C GLU A 37 0.45 -14.44 -10.11
N ARG A 38 1.47 -14.57 -9.25
CA ARG A 38 2.11 -15.87 -8.99
C ARG A 38 1.22 -16.85 -8.24
N TYR A 39 0.30 -16.42 -7.39
CA TYR A 39 -0.51 -17.29 -6.52
C TYR A 39 -2.02 -17.27 -6.83
N LEU A 40 -2.49 -16.31 -7.63
CA LEU A 40 -3.90 -16.14 -8.02
C LEU A 40 -4.05 -15.81 -9.51
N GLY A 41 -2.96 -15.87 -10.29
CA GLY A 41 -2.94 -15.48 -11.69
C GLY A 41 -3.80 -16.35 -12.59
N ILE A 42 -4.01 -15.86 -13.81
CA ILE A 42 -4.89 -16.48 -14.81
C ILE A 42 -4.44 -17.93 -15.10
N LYS A 43 -3.13 -18.19 -15.10
CA LYS A 43 -2.57 -19.52 -15.35
C LYS A 43 -2.98 -20.54 -14.28
N GLN A 44 -3.12 -20.13 -13.03
CA GLN A 44 -3.52 -21.03 -11.94
C GLN A 44 -5.02 -21.25 -11.90
N LEU A 45 -5.80 -20.20 -12.17
CA LEU A 45 -7.24 -20.32 -12.37
C LEU A 45 -7.57 -21.24 -13.54
N ALA A 46 -6.84 -21.15 -14.65
CA ALA A 46 -7.01 -22.03 -15.82
C ALA A 46 -6.62 -23.49 -15.53
N ALA A 47 -5.62 -23.71 -14.68
CA ALA A 47 -5.19 -25.04 -14.27
C ALA A 47 -6.10 -25.68 -13.20
N GLY A 48 -7.12 -24.97 -12.70
CA GLY A 48 -8.03 -25.48 -11.68
C GLY A 48 -7.40 -25.74 -10.31
N HIS A 49 -6.17 -25.26 -10.08
CA HIS A 49 -5.52 -25.38 -8.78
C HIS A 49 -6.21 -24.50 -7.75
N ASP A 50 -6.50 -25.05 -6.56
CA ASP A 50 -6.94 -24.23 -5.44
C ASP A 50 -5.78 -23.34 -4.99
N PRO A 51 -5.89 -22.00 -5.07
CA PRO A 51 -4.84 -21.08 -4.64
C PRO A 51 -4.39 -21.30 -3.20
N ARG A 52 -5.28 -21.85 -2.35
CA ARG A 52 -4.99 -22.14 -0.94
C ARG A 52 -4.07 -23.34 -0.74
N SER A 53 -3.93 -24.19 -1.75
CA SER A 53 -3.06 -25.37 -1.71
C SER A 53 -1.62 -25.07 -2.17
N LEU A 54 -1.36 -23.88 -2.71
CA LEU A 54 -0.04 -23.51 -3.17
C LEU A 54 0.85 -23.14 -1.98
N PRO A 55 1.93 -23.88 -1.71
CA PRO A 55 2.79 -23.58 -0.59
C PRO A 55 3.54 -22.26 -0.83
N MET A 56 3.31 -21.29 0.06
CA MET A 56 4.18 -20.12 0.17
C MET A 56 5.29 -20.42 1.17
N THR A 57 6.54 -20.11 0.82
CA THR A 57 7.65 -20.32 1.74
C THR A 57 7.45 -19.46 2.99
N GLU A 58 7.76 -20.00 4.17
CA GLU A 58 7.53 -19.32 5.44
C GLU A 58 8.22 -17.94 5.50
N ARG A 59 9.46 -17.85 5.00
CA ARG A 59 10.21 -16.60 4.91
C ARG A 59 9.47 -15.55 4.08
N LEU A 60 8.92 -15.96 2.93
CA LEU A 60 8.18 -15.05 2.05
C LEU A 60 6.88 -14.59 2.72
N ALA A 61 6.15 -15.51 3.35
CA ALA A 61 4.93 -15.19 4.11
C ALA A 61 5.20 -14.22 5.26
N PHE A 62 6.24 -14.46 6.05
CA PHE A 62 6.64 -13.60 7.15
C PHE A 62 7.06 -12.21 6.65
N SER A 63 7.95 -12.13 5.66
CA SER A 63 8.38 -10.85 5.09
C SER A 63 7.20 -10.07 4.52
N TRP A 64 6.32 -10.72 3.77
CA TRP A 64 5.13 -10.07 3.20
C TRP A 64 4.18 -9.55 4.29
N ALA A 65 3.92 -10.32 5.34
CA ALA A 65 3.09 -9.91 6.46
C ALA A 65 3.72 -8.76 7.26
N ALA A 66 5.03 -8.80 7.49
CA ALA A 66 5.77 -7.73 8.17
C ALA A 66 5.71 -6.41 7.38
N PHE A 67 5.92 -6.46 6.06
CA PHE A 67 5.79 -5.28 5.21
C PHE A 67 4.37 -4.73 5.18
N LEU A 68 3.34 -5.58 5.13
CA LEU A 68 1.94 -5.16 5.27
C LEU A 68 1.73 -4.40 6.58
N PHE A 69 2.19 -4.96 7.70
CA PHE A 69 2.03 -4.34 9.01
C PHE A 69 2.70 -2.95 9.08
N VAL A 70 3.94 -2.86 8.60
CA VAL A 70 4.68 -1.59 8.51
C VAL A 70 3.96 -0.59 7.61
N TYR A 71 3.39 -1.05 6.49
CA TYR A 71 2.63 -0.20 5.57
C TYR A 71 1.37 0.38 6.21
N TRP A 72 0.61 -0.42 6.96
CA TRP A 72 -0.55 0.05 7.71
C TRP A 72 -0.18 1.08 8.78
N ILE A 73 0.91 0.85 9.52
CA ILE A 73 1.45 1.83 10.47
C ILE A 73 1.79 3.13 9.75
N TRP A 74 2.49 3.04 8.62
CA TRP A 74 2.89 4.22 7.85
C TRP A 74 1.69 5.01 7.33
N ILE A 75 0.65 4.35 6.78
CA ILE A 75 -0.60 5.00 6.39
C ILE A 75 -1.23 5.73 7.58
N GLY A 76 -1.28 5.10 8.76
CA GLY A 76 -1.79 5.70 9.99
C GLY A 76 -1.01 6.95 10.42
N LEU A 77 0.31 6.91 10.33
CA LEU A 77 1.18 8.04 10.64
C LEU A 77 0.98 9.21 9.66
N VAL A 78 0.86 8.93 8.35
CA VAL A 78 0.60 9.97 7.34
C VAL A 78 -0.81 10.57 7.48
N LEU A 79 -1.81 9.76 7.87
CA LEU A 79 -3.17 10.23 8.14
C LEU A 79 -3.24 11.23 9.31
N GLY A 80 -2.37 11.09 10.30
CA GLY A 80 -2.23 12.03 11.41
C GLY A 80 -1.57 13.36 11.00
N GLY A 81 -0.98 13.42 9.80
CA GLY A 81 -0.28 14.57 9.27
C GLY A 81 -1.16 15.53 8.45
N PRO A 82 -0.72 16.78 8.24
CA PRO A 82 -1.39 17.74 7.36
C PRO A 82 -1.04 17.56 5.87
N ILE A 83 0.01 16.80 5.53
CA ILE A 83 0.50 16.64 4.14
C ILE A 83 0.31 15.19 3.71
N GLY A 84 -0.22 14.96 2.51
CA GLY A 84 -0.43 13.60 1.97
C GLY A 84 -1.65 12.88 2.55
N ARG A 85 -2.44 13.54 3.41
CA ARG A 85 -3.57 12.94 4.13
C ARG A 85 -4.66 12.39 3.21
N ILE A 86 -4.98 13.10 2.13
CA ILE A 86 -6.01 12.66 1.17
C ILE A 86 -5.55 11.38 0.47
N GLN A 87 -4.29 11.33 0.02
CA GLN A 87 -3.72 10.14 -0.61
C GLN A 87 -3.69 8.96 0.38
N ALA A 88 -3.28 9.19 1.64
CA ALA A 88 -3.28 8.16 2.68
C ALA A 88 -4.71 7.67 3.02
N LEU A 89 -5.70 8.56 3.02
CA LEU A 89 -7.11 8.19 3.20
C LEU A 89 -7.61 7.33 2.04
N CYS A 90 -7.28 7.69 0.80
CA CYS A 90 -7.59 6.87 -0.36
C CYS A 90 -6.93 5.49 -0.27
N LEU A 91 -5.64 5.41 0.10
CA LEU A 91 -4.93 4.14 0.31
C LEU A 91 -5.63 3.27 1.36
N PHE A 92 -6.01 3.87 2.48
CA PHE A 92 -6.72 3.18 3.57
C PHE A 92 -8.07 2.63 3.10
N LEU A 93 -8.90 3.47 2.47
CA LEU A 93 -10.24 3.10 2.01
C LEU A 93 -10.20 2.03 0.92
N VAL A 94 -9.27 2.15 -0.03
CA VAL A 94 -9.08 1.17 -1.10
C VAL A 94 -8.62 -0.17 -0.53
N SER A 95 -7.72 -0.17 0.46
CA SER A 95 -7.25 -1.39 1.11
C SER A 95 -8.37 -2.09 1.91
N LEU A 96 -9.18 -1.33 2.65
CA LEU A 96 -10.35 -1.85 3.36
C LEU A 96 -11.43 -2.36 2.40
N GLY A 97 -11.78 -1.58 1.39
CA GLY A 97 -12.75 -1.94 0.37
C GLY A 97 -12.32 -3.21 -0.36
N GLY A 98 -11.05 -3.29 -0.74
CA GLY A 98 -10.44 -4.48 -1.31
C GLY A 98 -10.56 -5.71 -0.42
N PHE A 99 -10.28 -5.57 0.89
CA PHE A 99 -10.45 -6.67 1.85
C PHE A 99 -11.90 -7.17 1.92
N VAL A 100 -12.86 -6.25 2.01
CA VAL A 100 -14.30 -6.58 2.10
C VAL A 100 -14.78 -7.25 0.80
N LEU A 101 -14.38 -6.73 -0.36
CA LEU A 101 -14.76 -7.29 -1.65
C LEU A 101 -14.18 -8.69 -1.86
N ARG A 102 -12.88 -8.89 -1.58
CA ARG A 102 -12.24 -10.20 -1.71
C ARG A 102 -12.84 -11.26 -0.79
N ARG A 103 -13.33 -10.87 0.39
CA ARG A 103 -14.00 -11.79 1.31
C ARG A 103 -15.35 -12.28 0.79
N ASN A 104 -16.05 -11.47 0.01
CA ASN A 104 -17.43 -11.73 -0.44
C ASN A 104 -17.53 -12.16 -1.91
N CYS A 105 -16.45 -12.13 -2.69
CA CYS A 105 -16.45 -12.49 -4.09
C CYS A 105 -15.83 -13.88 -4.34
N PRO A 106 -16.30 -14.62 -5.37
CA PRO A 106 -15.66 -15.87 -5.77
C PRO A 106 -14.26 -15.63 -6.34
N LEU A 107 -13.37 -16.62 -6.18
CA LEU A 107 -11.94 -16.55 -6.51
C LEU A 107 -11.65 -16.00 -7.93
N LYS A 108 -12.51 -16.27 -8.91
CA LYS A 108 -12.38 -15.77 -10.28
C LYS A 108 -12.34 -14.23 -10.41
N TRP A 109 -12.99 -13.51 -9.50
CA TRP A 109 -13.01 -12.03 -9.51
C TRP A 109 -11.92 -11.41 -8.65
N VAL A 110 -11.27 -12.20 -7.80
CA VAL A 110 -10.27 -11.71 -6.85
C VAL A 110 -9.08 -11.09 -7.56
N LEU A 111 -8.60 -11.68 -8.66
CA LEU A 111 -7.49 -11.14 -9.45
C LEU A 111 -7.83 -9.77 -10.06
N VAL A 112 -9.03 -9.61 -10.63
CA VAL A 112 -9.49 -8.35 -11.21
C VAL A 112 -9.55 -7.26 -10.14
N ILE A 113 -10.11 -7.57 -8.98
CA ILE A 113 -10.19 -6.66 -7.83
C ILE A 113 -8.77 -6.26 -7.38
N LEU A 114 -7.87 -7.23 -7.21
CA LEU A 114 -6.49 -6.97 -6.77
C LEU A 114 -5.71 -6.08 -7.74
N THR A 115 -5.91 -6.26 -9.04
CA THR A 115 -5.25 -5.44 -10.06
C THR A 115 -5.77 -4.00 -10.05
N PHE A 116 -7.09 -3.80 -9.98
CA PHE A 116 -7.67 -2.46 -9.87
C PHE A 116 -7.24 -1.75 -8.59
N GLU A 117 -7.33 -2.45 -7.47
CA GLU A 117 -6.90 -1.95 -6.16
C GLU A 117 -5.41 -1.58 -6.16
N GLY A 118 -4.56 -2.44 -6.71
CA GLY A 118 -3.12 -2.17 -6.85
C GLY A 118 -2.85 -0.96 -7.74
N ALA A 119 -3.53 -0.82 -8.88
CA ALA A 119 -3.38 0.33 -9.76
C ALA A 119 -3.73 1.65 -9.07
N VAL A 120 -4.83 1.67 -8.30
CA VAL A 120 -5.22 2.86 -7.52
C VAL A 120 -4.18 3.17 -6.44
N ARG A 121 -3.69 2.15 -5.72
CA ARG A 121 -2.66 2.35 -4.68
C ARG A 121 -1.36 2.88 -5.25
N ILE A 122 -0.89 2.31 -6.36
CA ILE A 122 0.27 2.80 -7.11
C ILE A 122 0.07 4.27 -7.54
N GLY A 123 -1.09 4.61 -8.11
CA GLY A 123 -1.41 5.98 -8.50
C GLY A 123 -1.35 6.97 -7.33
N MET A 124 -1.88 6.58 -6.16
CA MET A 124 -1.83 7.40 -4.95
C MET A 124 -0.41 7.57 -4.41
N LEU A 125 0.42 6.51 -4.46
CA LEU A 125 1.83 6.59 -4.07
C LEU A 125 2.62 7.48 -5.02
N VAL A 126 2.42 7.36 -6.34
CA VAL A 126 3.07 8.27 -7.32
C VAL A 126 2.64 9.73 -7.08
N SER A 127 1.35 9.97 -6.85
CA SER A 127 0.83 11.30 -6.50
C SER A 127 1.50 11.86 -5.23
N MET A 128 1.63 11.02 -4.21
CA MET A 128 2.27 11.38 -2.94
C MET A 128 3.77 11.67 -3.13
N GLY A 129 4.47 10.90 -3.96
CA GLY A 129 5.85 11.18 -4.37
C GLY A 129 5.99 12.52 -5.08
N GLY A 130 5.03 12.88 -5.93
CA GLY A 130 4.98 14.21 -6.56
C GLY A 130 4.74 15.35 -5.57
N VAL A 131 3.98 15.14 -4.49
CA VAL A 131 3.84 16.11 -3.39
C VAL A 131 5.16 16.27 -2.63
N PHE A 132 5.85 15.18 -2.36
CA PHE A 132 7.17 15.19 -1.72
C PHE A 132 8.20 15.96 -2.56
N TRP A 133 8.28 15.67 -3.86
CA TRP A 133 9.20 16.34 -4.78
C TRP A 133 8.97 17.86 -4.85
N ARG A 134 7.70 18.29 -4.99
CA ARG A 134 7.32 19.72 -5.00
C ARG A 134 7.56 20.45 -3.68
N ARG A 135 7.86 19.75 -2.59
CA ARG A 135 8.19 20.34 -1.27
C ARG A 135 9.69 20.39 -1.02
N LEU A 136 10.46 19.58 -1.74
CA LEU A 136 11.93 19.57 -1.69
C LEU A 136 12.55 20.67 -2.55
N HIS A 137 11.90 21.01 -3.67
CA HIS A 137 12.31 22.04 -4.63
C HIS A 137 11.40 23.27 -4.52
#